data_AF-A0A091SPI9-F1
#
_entry.id   AF-A0A091SPI9-F1
#
_cell.length_a   1.000
_cell.length_b   1.000
_cell.length_c   1.000
_cell.angle_alpha   90.00
_cell.angle_beta   90.00
_cell.angle_gamma   90.00
#
_symmetry.space_group_name_H-M   'P 1'
#
loop_
_entity.id
_entity.type
_entity.pdbx_description
1 polymer ?
#
loop_
_entity_poly.entity_id
_entity_poly.type
_entity_poly.pdbx_seq_one_letter_code
_entity_poly.pdbx_strand_id
1 'polypeptide(L)'
;QDSSEYPLSLNTRPWRRFRAGFCELLMAVVQQCQYSVIYDEFLMGSLISFLISLSDSQVRAFRHTSTLAAMKLMSALVKVALGVSVHQENTLRQYEAERSKGRGRRATEKLEALMVKRQEV
;
A
#
# COMPACT_ATOMS: atom_id res chain seq x y z
N GLN A 1 11.87 -36.92 5.63
CA GLN A 1 11.31 -35.98 4.63
C GLN A 1 11.87 -34.62 5.03
N ASP A 2 13.16 -34.41 4.75
CA ASP A 2 14.00 -33.42 5.46
C ASP A 2 14.69 -32.47 4.48
N SER A 3 14.01 -32.12 3.39
CA SER A 3 14.51 -30.99 2.61
C SER A 3 14.16 -29.73 3.38
N SER A 4 15.17 -29.14 4.02
CA SER A 4 15.10 -27.80 4.63
C SER A 4 14.96 -26.69 3.58
N GLU A 5 14.81 -27.05 2.30
CA GLU A 5 14.66 -26.15 1.18
C GLU A 5 13.20 -25.72 1.00
N TYR A 6 13.02 -24.44 0.71
CA TYR A 6 11.75 -23.85 0.36
C TYR A 6 11.99 -22.81 -0.75
N PRO A 7 10.96 -22.37 -1.50
CA PRO A 7 11.14 -21.56 -2.71
C PRO A 7 12.09 -20.34 -2.58
N LEU A 8 12.12 -19.71 -1.41
CA LEU A 8 12.96 -18.53 -1.13
C LEU A 8 14.38 -18.85 -0.65
N SER A 9 14.68 -20.09 -0.27
CA SER A 9 16.04 -20.53 0.07
C SER A 9 16.84 -20.99 -1.15
N LEU A 10 16.16 -21.21 -2.28
CA LEU A 10 16.76 -21.71 -3.51
C LEU A 10 17.30 -20.55 -4.36
N ASN A 11 18.56 -20.65 -4.78
CA ASN A 11 19.25 -19.58 -5.48
C ASN A 11 19.38 -19.79 -7.00
N THR A 12 18.74 -20.82 -7.58
CA THR A 12 18.80 -21.04 -9.04
C THR A 12 18.00 -19.99 -9.80
N ARG A 13 18.25 -19.84 -11.11
CA ARG A 13 17.64 -18.79 -11.95
C ARG A 13 16.10 -18.76 -11.88
N PRO A 14 15.37 -19.89 -11.94
CA PRO A 14 13.91 -19.91 -11.77
C PRO A 14 13.46 -19.37 -10.41
N TRP A 15 14.13 -19.76 -9.32
CA TRP A 15 13.75 -19.36 -7.96
C TRP A 15 14.06 -17.89 -7.65
N ARG A 16 15.11 -17.33 -8.26
CA ARG A 16 15.34 -15.87 -8.23
C ARG A 16 14.21 -15.09 -8.92
N ARG A 17 13.72 -15.59 -10.07
CA ARG A 17 12.56 -14.99 -10.75
C ARG A 17 11.29 -15.12 -9.92
N PHE A 18 11.06 -16.29 -9.31
CA PHE A 18 9.95 -16.50 -8.38
C PHE A 18 9.99 -15.48 -7.24
N ARG A 19 11.14 -15.29 -6.58
CA ARG A 19 11.29 -14.30 -5.51
C ARG A 19 10.97 -12.87 -5.97
N ALA A 20 11.41 -12.48 -7.16
CA ALA A 20 11.08 -11.19 -7.74
C ALA A 20 9.57 -11.05 -7.99
N GLY A 21 8.96 -12.02 -8.67
CA GLY A 21 7.52 -12.04 -8.95
C GLY A 21 6.66 -12.07 -7.70
N PHE A 22 7.08 -12.79 -6.66
CA PHE A 22 6.41 -12.78 -5.35
C PHE A 22 6.42 -11.37 -4.73
N CYS A 23 7.56 -10.69 -4.76
CA CYS A 23 7.65 -9.31 -4.26
C CYS A 23 6.81 -8.34 -5.09
N GLU A 24 6.81 -8.49 -6.41
CA GLU A 24 6.01 -7.68 -7.34
C GLU A 24 4.52 -7.87 -7.12
N LEU A 25 4.07 -9.12 -6.95
CA LEU A 25 2.68 -9.45 -6.65
C LEU A 25 2.20 -8.73 -5.39
N LEU A 26 2.96 -8.82 -4.29
CA LEU A 26 2.59 -8.16 -3.03
C LEU A 26 2.47 -6.64 -3.19
N MET A 27 3.39 -6.03 -3.93
CA MET A 27 3.32 -4.60 -4.23
C MET A 27 2.11 -4.27 -5.12
N ALA A 28 1.85 -5.07 -6.14
CA ALA A 28 0.76 -4.87 -7.09
C ALA A 28 -0.62 -4.98 -6.41
N VAL A 29 -0.80 -5.94 -5.49
CA VAL A 29 -2.06 -6.07 -4.72
C VAL A 29 -2.35 -4.79 -3.94
N VAL A 30 -1.37 -4.28 -3.18
CA VAL A 30 -1.54 -3.05 -2.40
C VAL A 30 -1.83 -1.86 -3.32
N GLN A 31 -1.12 -1.75 -4.44
CA GLN A 31 -1.32 -0.67 -5.41
C GLN A 31 -2.71 -0.73 -6.08
N GLN A 32 -3.20 -1.91 -6.42
CA GLN A 32 -4.52 -2.04 -7.04
C GLN A 32 -5.66 -1.76 -6.05
N CYS A 33 -5.43 -2.06 -4.77
CA CYS A 33 -6.39 -1.85 -3.69
C CYS A 33 -6.35 -0.44 -3.09
N GLN A 34 -5.42 0.43 -3.51
CA GLN A 34 -5.03 1.64 -2.79
C GLN A 34 -6.12 2.72 -2.63
N TYR A 35 -7.20 2.66 -3.41
CA TYR A 35 -8.25 3.68 -3.40
C TYR A 35 -9.53 3.26 -2.67
N SER A 36 -9.61 2.03 -2.18
CA SER A 36 -10.84 1.54 -1.52
C SER A 36 -10.54 0.39 -0.58
N VAL A 37 -10.11 -0.76 -1.13
CA VAL A 37 -10.07 -2.02 -0.38
C VAL A 37 -9.07 -1.98 0.77
N ILE A 38 -7.97 -1.22 0.68
CA ILE A 38 -7.04 -1.11 1.82
C ILE A 38 -7.64 -0.40 3.05
N TYR A 39 -8.77 0.30 2.89
CA TYR A 39 -9.47 1.06 3.94
C TYR A 39 -10.72 0.34 4.46
N ASP A 40 -10.95 -0.91 4.08
CA ASP A 40 -12.15 -1.69 4.46
C ASP A 40 -12.12 -2.24 5.89
N GLU A 41 -11.11 -1.88 6.69
CA GLU A 41 -10.84 -2.36 8.06
C GLU A 41 -10.67 -3.89 8.18
N PHE A 42 -10.65 -4.64 7.07
CA PHE A 42 -10.64 -6.09 7.07
C PHE A 42 -9.39 -6.66 6.40
N LEU A 43 -9.13 -6.32 5.13
CA LEU A 43 -8.08 -6.95 4.32
C LEU A 43 -6.71 -6.75 4.97
N MET A 44 -6.35 -5.49 5.28
CA MET A 44 -5.04 -5.17 5.82
C MET A 44 -4.85 -5.69 7.25
N GLY A 45 -5.88 -5.60 8.10
CA GLY A 45 -5.84 -6.14 9.47
C GLY A 45 -5.64 -7.65 9.48
N SER A 46 -6.40 -8.37 8.64
CA SER A 46 -6.32 -9.82 8.51
C SER A 46 -4.97 -10.26 7.96
N LEU A 47 -4.49 -9.60 6.91
CA LEU A 47 -3.21 -9.92 6.27
C LEU A 47 -2.02 -9.66 7.21
N ILE A 48 -2.02 -8.54 7.93
CA ILE A 48 -0.97 -8.21 8.91
C ILE A 48 -0.98 -9.24 10.04
N SER A 49 -2.14 -9.54 10.60
CA SER A 49 -2.27 -10.54 11.68
C SER A 49 -1.75 -11.92 11.26
N PHE A 50 -2.15 -12.36 10.06
CA PHE A 50 -1.68 -13.62 9.48
C PHE A 50 -0.15 -13.65 9.30
N LEU A 51 0.43 -12.57 8.77
CA LEU A 51 1.89 -12.49 8.57
C LEU A 51 2.67 -12.40 9.88
N ILE A 52 2.14 -11.73 10.91
CA ILE A 52 2.74 -11.71 12.25
C ILE A 52 2.77 -13.15 12.80
N SER A 53 1.64 -13.86 12.76
CA SER A 53 1.55 -15.25 13.23
C SER A 53 2.54 -16.17 12.52
N LEU A 54 2.67 -16.06 11.19
CA LEU A 54 3.66 -16.85 10.45
C LEU A 54 5.12 -16.46 10.77
N SER A 55 5.36 -15.19 11.09
CA SER A 55 6.69 -14.68 11.41
C SER A 55 7.21 -15.18 12.76
N ASP A 56 6.30 -15.54 13.68
CA ASP A 56 6.63 -16.14 14.98
C ASP A 56 6.67 -17.69 14.96
N SER A 57 6.36 -18.32 13.82
CA SER A 57 6.36 -19.77 13.71
C SER A 57 7.73 -20.41 13.97
N GLN A 58 7.79 -21.59 14.58
CA GLN A 58 9.04 -22.36 14.70
C GLN A 58 9.58 -22.87 13.34
N VAL A 59 8.74 -22.88 12.30
CA VAL A 59 9.13 -23.31 10.94
C VAL A 59 9.87 -22.18 10.20
N ARG A 60 11.15 -22.40 9.88
CA ARG A 60 12.00 -21.41 9.18
C ARG A 60 11.39 -20.92 7.86
N ALA A 61 10.79 -21.82 7.08
CA ALA A 61 10.17 -21.49 5.80
C ALA A 61 9.04 -20.46 5.95
N PHE A 62 8.22 -20.56 7.00
CA PHE A 62 7.18 -19.59 7.31
C PHE A 62 7.80 -18.26 7.72
N ARG A 63 8.68 -18.24 8.73
CA ARG A 63 9.29 -17.00 9.21
C ARG A 63 9.95 -16.19 8.10
N HIS A 64 10.78 -16.85 7.28
CA HIS A 64 11.52 -16.15 6.23
C HIS A 64 10.59 -15.60 5.15
N THR A 65 9.57 -16.37 4.76
CA THR A 65 8.61 -15.97 3.73
C THR A 65 7.69 -14.86 4.21
N SER A 66 7.13 -14.97 5.42
CA SER A 66 6.23 -13.98 5.99
C SER A 66 6.94 -12.66 6.30
N THR A 67 8.18 -12.71 6.82
CA THR A 67 8.97 -11.50 7.08
C THR A 67 9.26 -10.76 5.78
N LEU A 68 9.67 -11.47 4.71
CA LEU A 68 9.87 -10.85 3.40
C LEU A 68 8.57 -10.22 2.89
N ALA A 69 7.46 -10.93 3.02
CA ALA A 69 6.15 -10.44 2.58
C ALA A 69 5.73 -9.17 3.34
N ALA A 70 5.84 -9.19 4.67
CA ALA A 70 5.55 -8.05 5.53
C ALA A 70 6.38 -6.82 5.16
N MET A 71 7.69 -6.99 4.95
CA MET A 71 8.57 -5.88 4.54
C MET A 71 8.18 -5.29 3.17
N LYS A 72 7.75 -6.14 2.23
CA LYS A 72 7.27 -5.67 0.91
C LYS A 72 5.91 -4.98 0.99
N LEU A 73 4.99 -5.49 1.81
CA LEU A 73 3.72 -4.82 2.09
C LEU A 73 3.93 -3.46 2.73
N MET A 74 4.78 -3.36 3.77
CA MET A 74 5.13 -2.08 4.40
C MET A 74 5.69 -1.08 3.38
N SER A 75 6.60 -1.53 2.51
CA SER A 75 7.13 -0.67 1.44
C SER A 75 6.04 -0.19 0.48
N ALA A 76 5.07 -1.04 0.16
CA ALA A 76 3.96 -0.68 -0.73
C ALA A 76 2.99 0.31 -0.04
N LEU A 77 2.69 0.11 1.24
CA LEU A 77 1.86 1.03 2.04
C LEU A 77 2.50 2.40 2.17
N VAL A 78 3.83 2.47 2.38
CA VAL A 78 4.55 3.75 2.40
C VAL A 78 4.42 4.49 1.06
N LYS A 79 4.44 3.78 -0.07
CA LYS A 79 4.20 4.40 -1.39
C LYS A 79 2.78 4.94 -1.52
N VAL A 80 1.78 4.20 -1.02
CA VAL A 80 0.39 4.68 -0.99
C VAL A 80 0.27 5.92 -0.11
N ALA A 81 0.82 5.89 1.10
CA ALA A 81 0.84 7.04 2.02
C ALA A 81 1.48 8.27 1.37
N LEU A 82 2.62 8.11 0.68
CA LEU A 82 3.24 9.19 -0.08
C LEU A 82 2.32 9.72 -1.19
N GLY A 83 1.65 8.83 -1.94
CA GLY A 83 0.68 9.21 -2.97
C GLY A 83 -0.49 10.00 -2.39
N VAL A 84 -0.99 9.59 -1.23
CA VAL A 84 -2.04 10.30 -0.49
C VAL A 84 -1.56 11.68 -0.02
N SER A 85 -0.35 11.79 0.54
CA SER A 85 0.23 13.09 0.94
C SER A 85 0.36 14.06 -0.24
N VAL A 86 0.84 13.57 -1.39
CA VAL A 86 0.92 14.36 -2.63
C VAL A 86 -0.47 14.77 -3.12
N HIS A 87 -1.46 13.87 -3.01
CA HIS A 87 -2.85 14.18 -3.37
C HIS A 87 -3.45 15.27 -2.47
N GLN A 88 -3.16 15.21 -1.17
CA GLN A 88 -3.60 16.20 -0.20
C GLN A 88 -2.98 17.58 -0.49
N GLU A 89 -1.68 17.63 -0.78
CA GLU A 89 -0.99 18.88 -1.15
C GLU A 89 -1.56 19.48 -2.44
N ASN A 90 -1.80 18.65 -3.46
CA ASN A 90 -2.40 19.11 -4.71
C ASN A 90 -3.82 19.64 -4.51
N THR A 91 -4.63 18.97 -3.67
CA THR A 91 -5.98 19.42 -3.32
C THR A 91 -5.95 20.75 -2.58
N LEU A 92 -4.98 20.93 -1.66
CA LEU A 92 -4.78 22.20 -0.96
C LEU A 92 -4.42 23.34 -1.90
N ARG A 93 -3.45 23.13 -2.80
CA ARG A 93 -3.07 24.14 -3.81
C ARG A 93 -4.23 24.50 -4.73
N GLN A 94 -5.03 23.51 -5.15
CA GLN A 94 -6.23 23.74 -5.95
C GLN A 94 -7.27 24.57 -5.20
N TYR A 95 -7.48 24.28 -3.93
CA TYR A 95 -8.39 25.03 -3.07
C TYR A 95 -7.94 26.50 -2.90
N GLU A 96 -6.66 26.73 -2.61
CA GLU A 96 -6.10 28.09 -2.46
C GLU A 96 -6.20 28.90 -3.76
N ALA A 97 -5.90 28.27 -4.91
CA ALA A 97 -6.02 28.89 -6.22
C ALA A 97 -7.48 29.22 -6.58
N GLU A 98 -8.45 28.39 -6.21
CA GLU A 98 -9.87 28.67 -6.42
C GLU A 98 -10.38 29.76 -5.46
N ARG A 99 -9.90 29.76 -4.20
CA ARG A 99 -10.23 30.77 -3.19
C ARG A 99 -9.67 32.15 -3.54
N SER A 100 -8.48 32.24 -4.15
CA SER A 100 -7.84 33.51 -4.49
C SER A 100 -8.47 34.21 -5.70
N LYS A 101 -9.36 33.53 -6.45
CA LYS A 101 -10.12 34.15 -7.54
C LYS A 101 -11.06 35.24 -7.00
N GLY A 102 -11.20 36.30 -7.80
CA GLY A 102 -12.15 37.38 -7.55
C GLY A 102 -13.61 36.89 -7.51
N ARG A 103 -14.46 37.61 -6.77
CA ARG A 103 -15.85 37.19 -6.46
C ARG A 103 -16.72 36.81 -7.67
N GLY A 104 -16.48 37.37 -8.85
CA GLY A 104 -17.21 37.02 -10.09
C GLY A 104 -16.67 35.81 -10.87
N ARG A 105 -15.51 35.26 -10.51
CA ARG A 105 -14.86 34.10 -11.15
C ARG A 105 -14.71 32.89 -10.23
N ARG A 106 -15.11 33.02 -8.97
CA ARG A 106 -15.03 31.97 -7.96
C ARG A 106 -16.22 31.04 -8.09
N ALA A 107 -15.98 29.78 -8.39
CA ALA A 107 -17.02 28.77 -8.38
C ALA A 107 -17.20 28.23 -6.95
N THR A 108 -18.28 28.63 -6.28
CA THR A 108 -18.60 28.21 -4.90
C THR A 108 -18.78 26.70 -4.79
N GLU A 109 -19.49 26.07 -5.73
CA GLU A 109 -19.66 24.61 -5.77
C GLU A 109 -18.32 23.87 -5.89
N LYS A 110 -17.40 24.38 -6.69
CA LYS A 110 -16.06 23.81 -6.84
C LYS A 110 -15.22 23.97 -5.57
N LEU A 111 -15.40 25.09 -4.85
CA LEU A 111 -14.75 25.33 -3.58
C LEU A 111 -15.25 24.35 -2.51
N GLU A 112 -16.56 24.13 -2.44
CA GLU A 112 -17.19 23.17 -1.51
C GLU A 112 -16.77 21.73 -1.83
N ALA A 113 -16.76 21.32 -3.10
CA ALA A 113 -16.28 20.01 -3.52
C ALA A 113 -14.81 19.76 -3.12
N LEU A 114 -13.94 20.78 -3.25
CA LEU A 114 -12.54 20.69 -2.82
C LEU A 114 -12.40 20.64 -1.28
N MET A 115 -13.32 21.28 -0.53
CA MET A 115 -13.36 21.16 0.93
C MET A 115 -13.78 19.76 1.38
N VAL A 116 -14.83 19.19 0.76
CA VAL A 116 -15.27 17.82 1.06
C VAL A 116 -14.15 16.82 0.74
N LYS A 117 -13.53 16.94 -0.44
CA LYS A 117 -12.43 16.08 -0.86
C LYS A 117 -11.19 16.15 0.04
N ARG A 118 -10.98 17.28 0.73
CA ARG A 118 -9.91 17.41 1.73
C ARG A 118 -10.24 16.67 3.04
N GLN A 119 -11.52 16.52 3.38
CA GLN A 119 -11.97 15.87 4.60
C GLN A 119 -12.01 14.34 4.47
N GLU A 120 -12.15 13.82 3.25
CA GLU A 120 -12.17 12.38 2.94
C GLU A 120 -10.77 11.72 2.92
N VAL A 121 -9.71 12.52 2.92
CA VAL A 121 -8.30 12.09 2.89
C VAL A 121 -7.70 12.11 4.29
#